data_AF-A0A354HG32-F1
#
_entry.id   AF-A0A354HG32-F1
#
_cell.length_a   1.000
_cell.length_b   1.000
_cell.length_c   1.000
_cell.angle_alpha   90.00
_cell.angle_beta   90.00
_cell.angle_gamma   90.00
#
_symmetry.space_group_name_H-M   'P 1'
#
loop_
_entity.id
_entity.type
_entity.pdbx_description
1 polymer ?
#
loop_
_entity_poly.entity_id
_entity_poly.type
_entity_poly.pdbx_seq_one_letter_code
_entity_poly.pdbx_strand_id
1 'polypeptide(L)' 'MLSLGDKVLIKETGRQGEIVDISETIPHSYAVEWEEGNSFDWGSFGESDLEKIADVKTA' A
#
# COMPACT_ATOMS: atom_id res chain seq x y z
N MET A 1 -3.96 -11.21 1.84
CA MET A 1 -2.90 -10.91 2.80
C MET A 1 -1.81 -10.15 2.07
N LEU A 2 -1.77 -8.85 2.32
CA LEU A 2 -0.79 -7.92 1.79
C LEU A 2 0.47 -7.93 2.66
N SER A 3 1.63 -7.70 2.03
CA SER A 3 2.95 -7.69 2.67
C SER A 3 3.69 -6.38 2.42
N LEU A 4 4.69 -6.08 3.26
CA LEU A 4 5.61 -4.97 3.03
C LEU A 4 6.28 -5.13 1.66
N GLY A 5 6.36 -4.03 0.90
CA GLY A 5 6.89 -4.00 -0.46
C GLY A 5 5.92 -4.49 -1.54
N ASP A 6 4.70 -4.90 -1.20
CA ASP A 6 3.68 -5.19 -2.21
C ASP A 6 3.23 -3.89 -2.88
N LYS A 7 3.11 -3.92 -4.21
CA LYS A 7 2.47 -2.84 -4.96
C LYS A 7 0.97 -3.03 -4.95
N VAL A 8 0.27 -1.96 -4.62
CA VAL A 8 -1.18 -1.94 -4.48
C VAL A 8 -1.82 -0.80 -5.27
N LEU A 9 -3.03 -1.06 -5.75
CA LEU A 9 -3.97 -0.06 -6.26
C LEU A 9 -4.95 0.30 -5.13
N ILE A 10 -5.13 1.59 -4.91
CA ILE A 10 -6.10 2.12 -3.95
C ILE A 10 -7.42 2.33 -4.66
N LYS A 11 -8.41 1.50 -4.35
CA LYS A 11 -9.68 1.42 -5.09
C LYS A 11 -10.47 2.73 -5.09
N GLU A 12 -10.39 3.50 -4.01
CA GLU A 12 -11.12 4.77 -3.87
C GLU A 12 -10.64 5.82 -4.88
N THR A 13 -9.32 5.90 -5.10
CA THR A 13 -8.70 6.96 -5.91
C THR A 13 -8.18 6.47 -7.25
N GLY A 14 -8.04 5.16 -7.43
CA GLY A 14 -7.37 4.55 -8.59
C GLY A 14 -5.86 4.79 -8.62
N ARG A 15 -5.27 5.31 -7.54
CA ARG A 15 -3.82 5.58 -7.44
C ARG A 15 -3.06 4.32 -7.06
N GLN A 16 -1.79 4.27 -7.47
CA GLN A 16 -0.88 3.17 -7.18
C GLN A 16 0.15 3.60 -6.12
N GLY A 17 0.59 2.63 -5.33
CA GLY A 17 1.61 2.83 -4.32
C GLY A 17 2.21 1.52 -3.84
N GLU A 18 3.16 1.63 -2.93
CA GLU A 18 3.84 0.50 -2.30
C GLU A 18 3.55 0.47 -0.80
N ILE A 19 3.31 -0.71 -0.24
CA ILE A 19 3.12 -0.87 1.20
C ILE A 19 4.47 -0.71 1.90
N VAL A 20 4.60 0.35 2.69
CA VAL A 20 5.82 0.68 3.42
C VAL A 20 5.72 0.41 4.92
N ASP A 21 4.50 0.25 5.44
CA ASP A 21 4.26 -0.15 6.83
C ASP A 21 2.97 -0.98 6.97
N ILE A 22 2.93 -1.88 7.96
CA ILE A 22 1.74 -2.64 8.33
C ILE A 22 1.53 -2.46 9.83
N SER A 23 0.43 -1.83 10.20
CA SER A 23 0.13 -1.59 11.60
C SER A 23 -0.16 -2.89 12.33
N GLU A 24 0.61 -3.18 13.37
CA GLU A 24 0.33 -4.30 14.29
C GLU A 24 -0.77 -3.95 15.31
N THR A 25 -1.03 -2.66 15.52
CA THR A 25 -2.00 -2.16 16.51
C THR A 25 -3.40 -1.97 15.93
N ILE A 26 -3.49 -1.63 14.65
CA ILE A 26 -4.76 -1.53 13.92
C ILE A 26 -4.82 -2.68 12.91
N PRO A 27 -5.65 -3.70 13.15
CA PRO A 27 -5.74 -4.84 12.26
C PRO A 27 -6.12 -4.40 10.85
N HIS A 28 -5.42 -4.94 9.86
CA HIS A 28 -5.62 -4.65 8.44
C HIS A 28 -5.36 -3.21 8.02
N SER A 29 -4.57 -2.43 8.78
CA SER A 29 -4.14 -1.10 8.37
C SER A 29 -2.75 -1.13 7.75
N TYR A 30 -2.65 -0.56 6.54
CA TYR A 30 -1.44 -0.54 5.72
C TYR A 30 -1.08 0.91 5.41
N ALA A 31 0.19 1.30 5.59
CA ALA A 31 0.70 2.55 5.08
C ALA A 31 1.20 2.34 3.65
N VAL A 32 0.69 3.14 2.73
CA VAL A 32 1.02 3.08 1.31
C VAL A 32 1.69 4.38 0.91
N GLU A 33 2.91 4.28 0.38
CA GLU A 33 3.63 5.39 -0.23
C GLU A 33 3.23 5.52 -1.71
N TRP A 34 2.95 6.75 -2.15
CA TRP A 34 2.49 6.99 -3.53
C TRP A 34 3.65 6.92 -4.52
N GLU A 35 3.47 6.22 -5.65
CA GLU A 35 4.45 6.28 -6.75
C GLU A 35 4.35 7.58 -7.55
N GLU A 36 3.18 8.23 -7.54
CA GLU A 36 2.89 9.40 -8.36
C GLU A 36 2.93 10.67 -7.51
N GLY A 37 4.11 11.32 -7.48
CA GLY A 37 4.34 12.60 -6.82
C GLY A 37 5.75 12.68 -6.23
N ASN A 38 6.49 13.74 -6.54
CA ASN A 38 7.88 13.95 -6.09
C ASN A 38 7.97 14.38 -4.61
N SER A 39 6.98 14.01 -3.80
CA SER A 39 6.86 14.30 -2.38
C SER A 39 6.56 13.01 -1.65
N PHE A 40 7.29 12.78 -0.56
CA PHE A 40 7.19 11.62 0.32
C PHE A 40 5.85 11.65 1.08
N ASP A 41 4.77 11.45 0.34
CA ASP A 41 3.41 11.41 0.83
C ASP A 41 3.02 9.94 0.99
N TRP A 42 2.40 9.61 2.12
CA TRP A 42 1.88 8.28 2.40
C TRP A 42 0.46 8.40 2.96
N GLY A 43 -0.34 7.38 2.73
CA GLY A 43 -1.70 7.27 3.28
C GLY A 43 -1.89 5.98 4.05
N SER A 44 -2.84 5.95 4.97
CA SER A 44 -3.23 4.74 5.71
C SER A 44 -4.54 4.18 5.16
N PHE A 45 -4.57 2.89 4.84
CA PHE A 45 -5.69 2.22 4.17
C PHE A 45 -6.00 0.87 4.81
N GLY A 46 -7.27 0.45 4.73
CA GLY A 46 -7.68 -0.91 5.09
C GLY A 46 -7.34 -1.93 4.00
N GLU A 47 -7.22 -3.22 4.35
CA GLU A 47 -7.03 -4.29 3.34
C GLU A 47 -8.11 -4.26 2.24
N SER A 48 -9.34 -3.88 2.60
CA SER A 48 -10.47 -3.79 1.67
C SER A 48 -10.30 -2.70 0.61
N ASP A 49 -9.60 -1.62 0.95
CA ASP A 49 -9.40 -0.44 0.10
C ASP A 49 -8.28 -0.67 -0.91
N LEU A 50 -7.47 -1.70 -0.68
CA LEU A 50 -6.30 -2.04 -1.46
C LEU A 50 -6.57 -3.25 -2.37
N GLU A 51 -5.96 -3.23 -3.54
CA GLU A 51 -5.88 -4.36 -4.46
C GLU A 51 -4.42 -4.61 -4.81
N LYS A 52 -3.94 -5.83 -4.57
CA LYS A 52 -2.57 -6.20 -4.92
C LYS A 52 -2.40 -6.25 -6.43
N ILE A 53 -1.45 -5.49 -6.96
CA ILE A 53 -1.16 -5.41 -8.40
C ILE A 53 0.21 -5.98 -8.76
N ALA A 54 1.17 -6.01 -7.84
CA ALA A 54 2.41 -6.76 -7.99
C ALA A 54 2.93 -7.28 -6.65
N ASP A 55 3.53 -8.46 -6.67
CA ASP A 55 4.30 -9.00 -5.55
C ASP A 55 5.64 -8.29 -5.43
N VAL A 56 6.13 -8.18 -4.19
CA VAL A 56 7.53 -7.86 -3.93
C VAL A 56 8.42 -8.82 -4.75
N LYS A 57 9.23 -8.28 -5.67
CA LYS A 57 10.23 -9.09 -6.38
C LYS A 57 11.22 -9.61 -5.34
N THR A 58 11.08 -10.87 -4.95
CA THR A 58 12.13 -11.60 -4.26
C THR A 58 13.25 -11.79 -5.28
N ALA A 59 14.24 -10.89 -5.24
CA ALA A 59 15.49 -11.02 -5.96
C ALA A 59 16.43 -12.00 -5.24
#